data_AF-A0A9X3JRJ8-F1
#
_entry.id   AF-A0A9X3JRJ8-F1
#
_cell.length_a   1.000
_cell.length_b   1.000
_cell.length_c   1.000
_cell.angle_alpha   90.00
_cell.angle_beta   90.00
_cell.angle_gamma   90.00
#
_symmetry.space_group_name_H-M   'P 1'
#
loop_
_entity.id
_entity.type
_entity.pdbx_description
1 polymer ?
#
loop_
_entity_poly.entity_id
_entity_poly.type
_entity_poly.pdbx_seq_one_letter_code
_entity_poly.pdbx_strand_id
1 'polypeptide(L)'
;MASLAAHRVHAVISTLVDGLLVGGAEAALDLPPRSAARLRVYLALMGATAADTVAHDLPALRRTFQGMPTEPTPPADQAVTRHQALATMSWGLAATAVHRPAVRALRRRGHRRPHLVVGVVVGVGAAASTLPVRWRRATERAIDDLATAQLDAELAQLLDQPTS
;
A
#
# COMPACT_ATOMS: atom_id res chain seq x y z
N MET A 1 -11.52 -13.79 12.87
CA MET A 1 -11.70 -12.33 12.95
C MET A 1 -10.34 -11.67 13.06
N ALA A 2 -10.01 -10.74 12.19
CA ALA A 2 -8.73 -10.03 12.28
C ALA A 2 -8.85 -8.92 13.34
N SER A 3 -7.92 -8.88 14.29
CA SER A 3 -7.95 -7.84 15.33
C SER A 3 -7.73 -6.45 14.71
N LEU A 4 -8.19 -5.40 15.40
CA LEU A 4 -7.94 -4.00 15.02
C LEU A 4 -6.44 -3.71 14.85
N ALA A 5 -5.58 -4.43 15.58
CA ALA A 5 -4.14 -4.39 15.39
C ALA A 5 -3.70 -4.94 14.02
N ALA A 6 -4.28 -6.05 13.55
CA ALA A 6 -3.97 -6.63 12.24
C ALA A 6 -4.35 -5.68 11.09
N HIS A 7 -5.50 -5.02 11.18
CA HIS A 7 -5.93 -4.01 10.20
C HIS A 7 -4.99 -2.80 10.13
N ARG A 8 -4.54 -2.30 11.29
CA ARG A 8 -3.58 -1.19 11.37
C ARG A 8 -2.19 -1.59 10.89
N VAL A 9 -1.74 -2.80 11.23
CA VAL A 9 -0.46 -3.35 10.76
C VAL A 9 -0.46 -3.48 9.23
N HIS A 10 -1.55 -3.98 8.65
CA HIS A 10 -1.68 -4.07 7.20
C HIS A 10 -1.63 -2.68 6.54
N ALA A 11 -2.35 -1.69 7.08
CA ALA A 11 -2.30 -0.32 6.58
C ALA A 11 -0.88 0.27 6.62
N VAL A 12 -0.13 0.04 7.71
CA VAL A 12 1.26 0.50 7.85
C VAL A 12 2.17 -0.21 6.85
N ILE A 13 2.05 -1.54 6.71
CA ILE A 13 2.88 -2.34 5.79
C ILE A 13 2.66 -1.86 4.36
N SER A 14 1.42 -1.75 3.88
CA SER A 14 1.16 -1.30 2.51
C SER A 14 1.67 0.12 2.27
N THR A 15 1.60 1.00 3.27
CA THR A 15 2.14 2.37 3.14
C THR A 15 3.67 2.37 3.05
N LEU A 16 4.33 1.52 3.84
CA LEU A 16 5.78 1.35 3.75
C LEU A 16 6.20 0.77 2.39
N VAL A 17 5.42 -0.17 1.85
CA VAL A 17 5.63 -0.72 0.50
C VAL A 17 5.53 0.39 -0.54
N ASP A 18 4.48 1.21 -0.52
CA ASP A 18 4.35 2.34 -1.47
C ASP A 18 5.54 3.31 -1.39
N GLY A 19 5.96 3.68 -0.18
CA GLY A 19 7.11 4.56 0.02
C GLY A 19 8.44 3.94 -0.45
N LEU A 20 8.62 2.63 -0.24
CA LEU A 20 9.79 1.88 -0.70
C LEU A 20 9.83 1.72 -2.21
N LEU A 21 8.68 1.54 -2.87
CA LEU A 21 8.59 1.43 -4.32
C LEU A 21 9.02 2.72 -5.00
N VAL A 22 8.46 3.85 -4.54
CA VAL A 22 8.76 5.15 -5.12
C VAL A 22 10.20 5.58 -4.79
N GLY A 23 10.63 5.44 -3.53
CA GLY A 23 11.97 5.84 -3.11
C GLY A 23 13.10 4.92 -3.57
N GLY A 24 12.82 3.62 -3.67
CA GLY A 24 13.78 2.61 -4.12
C GLY A 24 14.10 2.73 -5.61
N ALA A 25 13.10 3.08 -6.44
CA ALA A 25 13.30 3.30 -7.88
C ALA A 25 14.25 4.47 -8.15
N GLU A 26 14.17 5.52 -7.34
CA GLU A 26 15.05 6.69 -7.37
C GLU A 26 16.44 6.37 -6.83
N ALA A 27 16.53 5.65 -5.70
CA ALA A 27 17.81 5.21 -5.14
C ALA A 27 18.58 4.27 -6.08
N ALA A 28 17.87 3.48 -6.91
CA ALA A 28 18.48 2.62 -7.92
C ALA A 28 19.25 3.39 -9.01
N LEU A 29 19.02 4.71 -9.14
CA LEU A 29 19.74 5.56 -10.10
C LEU A 29 21.18 5.87 -9.68
N ASP A 30 21.55 5.64 -8.42
CA ASP A 30 22.95 5.67 -7.98
C ASP A 30 23.75 4.45 -8.51
N LEU A 31 23.07 3.44 -9.09
CA LEU A 31 23.70 2.22 -9.62
C LEU A 31 23.93 2.31 -11.15
N PRO A 32 25.01 1.69 -11.68
CA PRO A 32 25.26 1.67 -13.12
C PRO A 32 24.09 1.07 -13.90
N PRO A 33 23.77 1.60 -15.10
CA PRO A 33 22.56 1.26 -15.85
C PRO A 33 22.46 -0.22 -16.26
N ARG A 34 23.59 -0.91 -16.38
CA ARG A 34 23.65 -2.35 -16.73
C ARG A 34 24.17 -3.23 -15.59
N SER A 35 24.10 -2.76 -14.34
CA SER A 35 24.58 -3.53 -13.19
C SER A 35 23.53 -4.54 -12.71
N ALA A 36 24.00 -5.74 -12.32
CA ALA A 36 23.15 -6.75 -11.68
C ALA A 36 22.53 -6.24 -10.38
N ALA A 37 23.20 -5.34 -9.66
CA ALA A 37 22.66 -4.69 -8.47
C ALA A 37 21.41 -3.86 -8.78
N ARG A 38 21.42 -3.08 -9.87
CA ARG A 38 20.26 -2.27 -10.29
C ARG A 38 19.09 -3.16 -10.72
N LEU A 39 19.38 -4.23 -11.45
CA LEU A 39 18.38 -5.24 -11.82
C LEU A 39 17.74 -5.88 -10.59
N ARG A 40 18.54 -6.29 -9.59
CA ARG A 40 18.04 -6.87 -8.33
C ARG A 40 17.13 -5.91 -7.58
N VAL A 41 17.46 -4.62 -7.53
CA VAL A 41 16.59 -3.61 -6.91
C VAL A 41 15.26 -3.52 -7.65
N TYR A 42 15.26 -3.39 -8.98
CA TYR A 42 13.98 -3.36 -9.73
C TYR A 42 13.18 -4.66 -9.59
N LEU A 43 13.82 -5.83 -9.60
CA LEU A 43 13.14 -7.11 -9.36
C LEU A 43 12.55 -7.19 -7.96
N ALA A 44 13.25 -6.68 -6.93
CA ALA A 44 12.73 -6.65 -5.57
C ALA A 44 11.51 -5.72 -5.46
N LEU A 45 11.56 -4.54 -6.09
CA LEU A 45 10.42 -3.61 -6.14
C LEU A 45 9.23 -4.25 -6.89
N MET A 46 9.48 -4.85 -8.05
CA MET A 46 8.46 -5.55 -8.84
C MET A 46 7.85 -6.72 -8.05
N GLY A 47 8.67 -7.49 -7.35
CA GLY A 47 8.23 -8.59 -6.49
C GLY A 47 7.36 -8.10 -5.33
N ALA A 48 7.73 -6.98 -4.70
CA ALA A 48 6.93 -6.36 -3.64
C ALA A 48 5.57 -5.87 -4.15
N THR A 49 5.51 -5.21 -5.31
CA THR A 49 4.23 -4.84 -5.94
C THR A 49 3.38 -6.06 -6.26
N ALA A 50 3.98 -7.09 -6.86
CA ALA A 50 3.25 -8.30 -7.24
C ALA A 50 2.70 -9.01 -6.00
N ALA A 51 3.48 -9.10 -4.91
CA ALA A 51 3.02 -9.68 -3.66
C ALA A 51 1.87 -8.90 -3.02
N ASP A 52 1.93 -7.56 -3.03
CA ASP A 52 0.86 -6.70 -2.50
C ASP A 52 -0.43 -6.84 -3.33
N THR A 53 -0.32 -6.79 -4.67
CA THR A 53 -1.45 -7.01 -5.59
C THR A 53 -2.04 -8.41 -5.42
N VAL A 54 -1.20 -9.45 -5.39
CA VAL A 54 -1.67 -10.83 -5.20
C VAL A 54 -2.34 -10.97 -3.83
N ALA A 55 -1.79 -10.41 -2.76
CA ALA A 55 -2.42 -10.49 -1.44
C ALA A 55 -3.78 -9.78 -1.39
N HIS A 56 -3.93 -8.67 -2.12
CA HIS A 56 -5.19 -7.94 -2.23
C HIS A 56 -6.23 -8.68 -3.08
N ASP A 57 -5.80 -9.28 -4.19
CA ASP A 57 -6.67 -9.90 -5.17
C ASP A 57 -6.90 -11.40 -4.92
N LEU A 58 -6.09 -12.05 -4.07
CA LEU A 58 -6.17 -13.48 -3.75
C LEU A 58 -7.58 -13.92 -3.36
N PRO A 59 -8.32 -13.21 -2.49
CA PRO A 59 -9.65 -13.63 -2.06
C PRO A 59 -10.64 -13.60 -3.22
N ALA A 60 -10.56 -12.57 -4.07
CA ALA A 60 -11.40 -12.45 -5.26
C ALA A 60 -11.07 -13.54 -6.29
N LEU A 61 -9.79 -13.76 -6.57
CA LEU A 61 -9.31 -14.82 -7.46
C LEU A 61 -9.76 -16.20 -6.97
N ARG A 62 -9.63 -16.48 -5.67
CA ARG A 62 -10.08 -17.73 -5.06
C ARG A 62 -11.58 -17.95 -5.27
N ARG A 63 -12.42 -16.93 -5.09
CA ARG A 63 -13.87 -17.05 -5.35
C ARG A 63 -14.16 -17.30 -6.82
N THR A 64 -13.49 -16.60 -7.74
CA THR A 64 -13.62 -16.81 -9.19
C THR A 64 -13.28 -18.25 -9.57
N PHE A 65 -12.17 -18.80 -9.05
CA PHE A 65 -11.79 -20.20 -9.30
C PHE A 65 -12.75 -21.22 -8.68
N GLN A 66 -13.47 -20.84 -7.62
CA GLN A 66 -14.52 -21.65 -7.00
C GLN A 66 -15.89 -21.48 -7.68
N GLY A 67 -15.99 -20.71 -8.76
CA GLY A 67 -17.26 -20.43 -9.46
C GLY A 67 -18.23 -19.57 -8.65
N MET A 68 -17.76 -18.93 -7.58
CA MET A 68 -18.56 -18.03 -6.75
C MET A 68 -18.55 -16.62 -7.34
N PRO A 69 -19.66 -15.87 -7.21
CA PRO A 69 -19.69 -14.47 -7.61
C PRO A 69 -18.65 -13.67 -6.82
N THR A 70 -17.96 -12.76 -7.51
CA THR A 70 -17.06 -11.80 -6.87
C THR A 70 -17.90 -10.79 -6.09
N GLU A 71 -17.58 -10.60 -4.82
CA GLU A 71 -18.21 -9.56 -4.02
C GLU A 71 -17.80 -8.19 -4.58
N PRO A 72 -18.77 -7.29 -4.82
CA PRO A 72 -18.45 -5.95 -5.29
C PRO A 72 -17.64 -5.20 -4.23
N THR A 73 -16.52 -4.61 -4.64
CA THR A 73 -15.69 -3.80 -3.76
C THR A 73 -16.48 -2.58 -3.26
N PRO A 74 -16.57 -2.34 -1.95
CA PRO A 74 -17.30 -1.21 -1.40
C PRO A 74 -16.81 0.13 -1.96
N PRO A 75 -17.69 1.13 -2.18
CA PRO A 75 -17.30 2.40 -2.77
C PRO A 75 -16.24 3.15 -1.95
N ALA A 76 -16.26 2.98 -0.62
CA ALA A 76 -15.25 3.54 0.28
C ALA A 76 -13.85 2.95 0.01
N ASP A 77 -13.76 1.65 -0.27
CA ASP A 77 -12.50 0.99 -0.56
C ASP A 77 -11.94 1.39 -1.93
N GLN A 78 -12.83 1.58 -2.93
CA GLN A 78 -12.43 2.12 -4.23
C GLN A 78 -11.88 3.55 -4.11
N ALA A 79 -12.46 4.40 -3.25
CA ALA A 79 -11.98 5.75 -3.01
C ALA A 79 -10.55 5.76 -2.44
N VAL A 80 -10.24 4.85 -1.52
CA VAL A 80 -8.89 4.69 -0.96
C VAL A 80 -7.89 4.28 -2.05
N THR A 81 -8.24 3.30 -2.89
CA THR A 81 -7.37 2.87 -4.00
C THR A 81 -7.13 3.98 -5.02
N ARG A 82 -8.17 4.75 -5.38
CA ARG A 82 -8.02 5.92 -6.26
C ARG A 82 -7.13 7.00 -5.64
N HIS A 83 -7.31 7.31 -4.36
CA HIS A 83 -6.46 8.27 -3.65
C HIS A 83 -4.99 7.85 -3.66
N GLN A 84 -4.71 6.57 -3.38
CA GLN A 84 -3.36 6.02 -3.46
C GLN A 84 -2.78 6.15 -4.87
N ALA A 85 -3.53 5.74 -5.90
CA ALA A 85 -3.08 5.84 -7.28
C ALA A 85 -2.72 7.28 -7.66
N LEU A 86 -3.58 8.24 -7.28
CA LEU A 86 -3.35 9.67 -7.52
C LEU A 86 -2.15 10.22 -6.73
N ALA A 87 -2.02 9.86 -5.45
CA ALA A 87 -0.91 10.30 -4.61
C ALA A 87 0.42 9.76 -5.13
N THR A 88 0.51 8.46 -5.42
CA THR A 88 1.71 7.82 -5.96
C THR A 88 2.07 8.39 -7.33
N MET A 89 1.09 8.58 -8.22
CA MET A 89 1.32 9.19 -9.53
C MET A 89 1.80 10.64 -9.40
N SER A 90 1.21 11.42 -8.51
CA SER A 90 1.58 12.81 -8.25
C SER A 90 3.00 12.93 -7.70
N TRP A 91 3.39 12.06 -6.75
CA TRP A 91 4.77 12.00 -6.25
C TRP A 91 5.75 11.53 -7.31
N GLY A 92 5.40 10.55 -8.15
CA GLY A 92 6.23 10.12 -9.27
C GLY A 92 6.46 11.23 -10.31
N LEU A 93 5.41 11.99 -10.64
CA LEU A 93 5.49 13.14 -11.54
C LEU A 93 6.32 14.28 -10.94
N ALA A 94 6.06 14.62 -9.67
CA ALA A 94 6.82 15.63 -8.95
C ALA A 94 8.31 15.27 -8.87
N ALA A 95 8.62 14.02 -8.53
CA ALA A 95 9.97 13.48 -8.53
C ALA A 95 10.62 13.64 -9.90
N THR A 96 9.95 13.22 -10.97
CA THR A 96 10.46 13.33 -12.35
C THR A 96 10.74 14.79 -12.74
N ALA A 97 9.83 15.71 -12.43
CA ALA A 97 9.96 17.13 -12.76
C ALA A 97 11.14 17.80 -12.03
N VAL A 98 11.33 17.47 -10.75
CA VAL A 98 12.37 18.10 -9.91
C VAL A 98 13.66 17.26 -9.82
N HIS A 99 13.71 16.07 -10.42
CA HIS A 99 14.82 15.12 -10.26
C HIS A 99 16.17 15.75 -10.64
N ARG A 100 16.29 16.23 -11.88
CA ARG A 100 17.52 16.84 -12.39
C ARG A 100 17.96 18.07 -11.59
N PRO A 101 17.10 19.08 -11.33
CA PRO A 101 17.52 20.24 -10.56
C PRO A 101 17.88 19.88 -9.11
N ALA A 102 17.12 18.99 -8.45
CA ALA A 102 17.38 18.56 -7.09
C ALA A 102 18.73 17.81 -6.97
N VAL A 103 18.98 16.83 -7.85
CA VAL A 103 20.25 16.10 -7.88
C VAL A 103 21.42 17.06 -8.15
N ARG A 104 21.27 18.01 -9.08
CA ARG A 104 22.32 18.99 -9.39
C ARG A 104 22.62 19.88 -8.18
N ALA A 105 21.59 20.34 -7.47
CA ALA A 105 21.75 21.13 -6.25
C ALA A 105 22.43 20.33 -5.13
N LEU A 106 22.02 19.08 -4.91
CA LEU A 106 22.62 18.20 -3.90
C LEU A 106 24.09 17.87 -4.21
N ARG A 107 24.42 17.64 -5.49
CA ARG A 107 25.82 17.45 -5.92
C ARG A 107 26.66 18.70 -5.67
N ARG A 108 26.14 19.90 -5.96
CA ARG A 108 26.82 21.17 -5.65
C ARG A 108 27.08 21.36 -4.15
N ARG A 109 26.22 20.80 -3.30
CA ARG A 109 26.39 20.79 -1.84
C ARG A 109 27.29 19.65 -1.32
N GLY A 110 27.86 18.83 -2.20
CA GLY A 110 28.81 17.76 -1.82
C GLY A 110 28.17 16.44 -1.39
N HIS A 111 26.87 16.23 -1.62
CA HIS A 111 26.23 14.95 -1.27
C HIS A 111 26.76 13.81 -2.15
N ARG A 112 27.28 12.75 -1.51
CA ARG A 112 27.84 11.56 -2.17
C ARG A 112 26.79 10.71 -2.90
N ARG A 113 25.53 10.72 -2.44
CA ARG A 113 24.42 9.90 -2.96
C ARG A 113 23.15 10.75 -3.12
N PRO A 114 23.13 11.66 -4.11
CA PRO A 114 22.05 12.62 -4.26
C PRO A 114 20.72 11.95 -4.68
N HIS A 115 20.78 10.84 -5.41
CA HIS A 115 19.58 10.13 -5.87
C HIS A 115 18.90 9.38 -4.71
N LEU A 116 19.67 8.81 -3.77
CA LEU A 116 19.12 8.26 -2.53
C LEU A 116 18.37 9.31 -1.69
N VAL A 117 18.91 10.52 -1.56
CA VAL A 117 18.24 11.59 -0.79
C VAL A 117 16.90 11.98 -1.43
N VAL A 118 16.88 12.15 -2.75
CA VAL A 118 15.63 12.41 -3.50
C VAL A 118 14.65 11.27 -3.31
N GLY A 119 15.10 10.01 -3.46
CA GLY A 119 14.27 8.83 -3.25
C GLY A 119 13.66 8.75 -1.86
N VAL A 120 14.43 9.01 -0.80
CA VAL A 120 13.92 9.02 0.58
C VAL A 120 12.85 10.09 0.76
N VAL A 121 13.08 11.31 0.27
CA VAL A 121 12.10 12.42 0.41
C VAL A 121 10.79 12.08 -0.31
N VAL A 122 10.88 11.60 -1.54
CA VAL A 122 9.69 11.25 -2.34
C VAL A 122 8.96 10.06 -1.71
N GLY A 123 9.70 9.03 -1.28
CA GLY A 123 9.12 7.85 -0.61
C GLY A 123 8.41 8.19 0.70
N VAL A 124 9.02 9.04 1.54
CA VAL A 124 8.40 9.54 2.77
C VAL A 124 7.19 10.41 2.47
N GLY A 125 7.26 11.28 1.46
CA GLY A 125 6.14 12.10 1.03
C GLY A 125 4.94 11.28 0.57
N ALA A 126 5.18 10.26 -0.25
CA ALA A 126 4.14 9.33 -0.71
C ALA A 126 3.51 8.57 0.47
N ALA A 127 4.33 8.02 1.37
CA ALA A 127 3.86 7.31 2.56
C ALA A 127 3.01 8.22 3.48
N ALA A 128 3.47 9.44 3.75
CA ALA A 128 2.75 10.39 4.59
C ALA A 128 1.41 10.83 3.97
N SER A 129 1.31 10.81 2.64
CA SER A 129 0.09 11.19 1.90
C SER A 129 -0.97 10.09 1.88
N THR A 130 -0.57 8.82 1.96
CA THR A 130 -1.49 7.67 1.88
C THR A 130 -1.82 7.07 3.24
N LEU A 131 -0.91 7.17 4.23
CA LEU A 131 -1.08 6.59 5.57
C LEU A 131 -2.37 7.04 6.27
N PRO A 132 -2.74 8.34 6.32
CA PRO A 132 -3.91 8.77 7.10
C PRO A 132 -5.21 8.20 6.56
N VAL A 133 -5.33 8.12 5.23
CA VAL A 133 -6.52 7.59 4.54
C VAL A 133 -6.64 6.08 4.80
N ARG A 134 -5.53 5.33 4.69
CA ARG A 134 -5.52 3.89 4.99
C ARG A 134 -5.77 3.58 6.46
N TRP A 135 -5.20 4.38 7.36
CA TRP A 135 -5.40 4.22 8.80
C TRP A 135 -6.86 4.44 9.19
N ARG A 136 -7.49 5.48 8.63
CA ARG A 136 -8.92 5.75 8.84
C ARG A 136 -9.75 4.56 8.35
N ARG A 137 -9.53 4.10 7.11
CA ARG A 137 -10.29 2.99 6.55
C ARG A 137 -10.08 1.66 7.30
N ALA A 138 -8.86 1.38 7.72
CA ALA A 138 -8.55 0.20 8.54
C ALA A 138 -9.29 0.23 9.89
N THR A 139 -9.47 1.42 10.46
CA THR A 139 -10.23 1.59 11.70
C THR A 139 -11.73 1.38 11.46
N GLU A 140 -12.28 1.92 10.37
CA GLU A 140 -13.68 1.70 9.99
C GLU A 140 -13.98 0.21 9.75
N ARG A 141 -13.17 -0.49 8.96
CA ARG A 141 -13.33 -1.93 8.72
C ARG A 141 -13.29 -2.75 10.01
N ALA A 142 -12.40 -2.39 10.94
CA ALA A 142 -12.33 -3.07 12.22
C ALA A 142 -13.60 -2.87 13.08
N ILE A 143 -14.26 -1.71 12.96
CA ILE A 143 -15.55 -1.43 13.63
C ILE A 143 -16.67 -2.22 12.97
N ASP A 144 -16.72 -2.23 11.63
CA ASP A 144 -17.72 -2.97 10.84
C ASP A 144 -17.64 -4.48 11.12
N ASP A 145 -16.41 -5.03 11.18
CA ASP A 145 -16.16 -6.43 11.51
C ASP A 145 -16.64 -6.78 12.93
N LEU A 146 -16.43 -5.88 13.90
CA LEU A 146 -16.89 -6.08 15.28
C LEU A 146 -18.42 -6.05 15.38
N ALA A 147 -19.06 -5.11 14.69
CA ALA A 147 -20.52 -5.02 14.66
C ALA A 147 -21.15 -6.27 14.02
N THR A 148 -20.56 -6.76 12.93
CA THR A 148 -20.99 -8.00 12.26
C THR A 148 -20.81 -9.21 13.17
N ALA A 149 -19.67 -9.31 13.87
CA ALA A 149 -19.41 -10.36 14.86
C ALA A 149 -20.49 -10.42 15.94
N GLN A 150 -20.90 -9.25 16.43
CA GLN A 150 -21.88 -9.12 17.49
C GLN A 150 -23.27 -9.55 16.99
N LEU A 151 -23.67 -9.12 15.80
CA LEU A 151 -24.92 -9.54 15.17
C LEU A 151 -24.96 -11.06 14.95
N ASP A 152 -23.87 -11.66 14.47
CA ASP A 152 -23.79 -13.11 14.29
C ASP A 152 -23.91 -13.85 15.64
N ALA A 153 -23.31 -13.32 16.71
CA ALA A 153 -23.41 -13.88 18.05
C ALA A 153 -24.83 -13.75 18.63
N GLU A 154 -25.49 -12.60 18.45
CA GLU A 154 -26.88 -12.38 18.87
C GLU A 154 -27.84 -13.30 18.10
N LEU A 155 -27.61 -13.48 16.79
CA LEU A 155 -28.42 -14.35 15.94
C LEU A 155 -28.24 -15.82 16.30
N ALA A 156 -27.01 -16.26 16.61
CA ALA A 156 -26.74 -17.59 17.14
C ALA A 156 -27.44 -17.83 18.49
N GLN A 157 -27.42 -16.85 19.40
CA GLN A 157 -28.12 -16.94 20.69
C GLN A 157 -29.64 -17.06 20.52
N LEU A 158 -30.24 -16.33 19.57
CA LEU A 158 -31.67 -16.43 19.27
C LEU A 158 -32.05 -17.78 18.66
N LEU A 159 -31.18 -18.39 17.85
CA LEU A 159 -31.40 -19.72 17.28
C LEU A 159 -31.26 -20.85 18.33
N ASP A 160 -30.42 -20.64 19.34
CA ASP A 160 -30.22 -21.60 20.44
C ASP A 160 -31.30 -21.51 21.54
N GLN A 161 -32.21 -20.51 21.48
CA GLN A 161 -33.34 -20.45 22.42
C GLN A 161 -34.37 -21.54 22.09
N PRO A 162 -34.75 -22.40 23.06
CA PRO A 162 -35.77 -23.41 22.82
C PRO A 162 -37.11 -22.74 22.54
N THR A 163 -37.70 -23.02 21.37
CA THR A 163 -39.06 -22.61 21.04
C THR A 163 -40.03 -23.34 21.96
N SER A 164 -40.43 -22.67 23.05
CA SER A 164 -41.48 -23.11 23.97
C SER A 164 -42.87 -22.87 23.39
#